data_AF-A0A2X1JMB4-F1
#
_entry.id   AF-A0A2X1JMB4-F1
#
_cell.length_a   1.000
_cell.length_b   1.000
_cell.length_c   1.000
_cell.angle_alpha   90.00
_cell.angle_beta   90.00
_cell.angle_gamma   90.00
#
_symmetry.space_group_name_H-M   'P 1'
#
loop_
_entity.id
_entity.type
_entity.pdbx_description
1 polymer ?
#
loop_
_entity_poly.entity_id
_entity_poly.type
_entity_poly.pdbx_seq_one_letter_code
_entity_poly.pdbx_strand_id
1 'polypeptide(L)'
;MGDVIDVYPYKGEVRNHETGELLATFELKTDVLIDEVRAGGRIPLIIGRGLTTKAREALGLPHSDVFRQAKDVAESDRGFSLAQKMVGRACGVKGIRPGAYCEPKMTSVGSQDTTGPMTRDELKDLACLGFSADLVMQSFCHTAAYPKPVDVNTHHTLPDFIMNRGGVSLRPGDGVIHSWLNRMLLPDTVGTGGDSHTRFPIGISFPAGSGLVAFAAATGVMPLDMPESVLVRFKGKMQPGITLRDLVHAIPLYAIKQGLLTVEKKGKKNIFSGRILEIEGLPDLKVEQAFELTDASAERSAAGCTIKLNKEPIIEYLNSNIVLLKWMIAEGYGDRRTLERRIQGMEKWLANPELLEADADAEYAGSDRHRSGGY
;
A
#
# COMPACT_ATOMS: atom_id res chain seq x y z
N MET A 1 34.08 -5.66 11.35
CA MET A 1 32.96 -6.33 12.05
C MET A 1 33.41 -6.47 13.49
N GLY A 2 32.77 -5.75 14.41
CA GLY A 2 33.28 -5.50 15.76
C GLY A 2 33.61 -4.03 16.03
N ASP A 3 33.53 -3.19 14.99
CA ASP A 3 33.79 -1.75 15.03
C ASP A 3 32.81 -1.06 16.01
N VAL A 4 33.33 -0.22 16.91
CA VAL A 4 32.54 0.66 17.77
C VAL A 4 32.40 2.00 17.06
N ILE A 5 31.16 2.44 16.84
CA ILE A 5 30.84 3.67 16.10
C ILE A 5 29.93 4.57 16.92
N ASP A 6 30.08 5.88 16.72
CA ASP A 6 29.15 6.89 17.24
C ASP A 6 28.23 7.35 16.10
N VAL A 7 26.92 7.30 16.35
CA VAL A 7 25.89 7.80 15.43
C VAL A 7 25.29 9.05 16.04
N TYR A 8 25.28 10.16 15.28
CA TYR A 8 24.74 11.44 15.72
C TYR A 8 23.48 11.80 14.90
N PRO A 9 22.26 11.41 15.34
CA PRO A 9 21.04 11.56 14.54
C PRO A 9 20.74 13.01 14.12
N TYR A 10 21.02 13.97 14.99
CA TYR A 10 20.78 15.39 14.74
C TYR A 10 21.86 16.06 13.86
N LYS A 11 23.04 15.41 13.73
CA LYS A 11 24.14 15.91 12.87
C LYS A 11 24.20 15.19 11.53
N GLY A 12 23.58 14.02 11.40
CA GLY A 12 23.68 13.20 10.20
C GLY A 12 25.06 12.59 10.00
N GLU A 13 25.75 12.23 11.08
CA GLU A 13 27.14 11.73 11.03
C GLU A 13 27.29 10.34 11.68
N VAL A 14 28.13 9.51 11.08
CA VAL A 14 28.66 8.28 11.69
C VAL A 14 30.17 8.43 11.83
N ARG A 15 30.69 8.24 13.05
CA ARG A 15 32.11 8.40 13.37
C ARG A 15 32.68 7.13 14.00
N ASN A 16 33.98 6.90 13.81
CA ASN A 16 34.70 5.91 14.56
C ASN A 16 34.81 6.37 16.03
N HIS A 17 34.46 5.51 16.98
CA HIS A 17 34.42 5.88 18.40
C HIS A 17 35.83 6.12 18.99
N GLU A 18 36.83 5.36 18.56
CA GLU A 18 38.19 5.47 19.09
C GLU A 18 38.95 6.67 18.51
N THR A 19 38.78 6.94 17.21
CA THR A 19 39.56 7.95 16.50
C THR A 19 38.83 9.27 16.28
N GLY A 20 37.49 9.28 16.36
CA GLY A 20 36.66 10.43 15.99
C GLY A 20 36.55 10.68 14.47
N GLU A 21 37.15 9.82 13.64
CA GLU A 21 37.13 9.92 12.17
C GLU A 21 35.71 9.87 11.63
N LEU A 22 35.37 10.74 10.67
CA LEU A 22 34.08 10.73 9.99
C LEU A 22 34.03 9.59 8.95
N LEU A 23 33.20 8.57 9.22
CA LEU A 23 33.07 7.39 8.37
C LEU A 23 32.02 7.57 7.27
N ALA A 24 30.91 8.22 7.60
CA ALA A 24 29.81 8.46 6.67
C ALA A 24 28.93 9.63 7.13
N THR A 25 28.19 10.20 6.18
CA THR A 25 27.11 11.16 6.43
C THR A 25 25.78 10.58 5.97
N PHE A 26 24.69 11.00 6.60
CA PHE A 26 23.34 10.57 6.26
C PHE A 26 22.32 11.68 6.51
N GLU A 27 21.14 11.51 5.93
CA GLU A 27 19.97 12.36 6.18
C GLU A 27 18.83 11.48 6.69
N LEU A 28 18.11 11.96 7.71
CA LEU A 28 16.89 11.30 8.15
C LEU A 28 15.81 11.52 7.10
N LYS A 29 15.03 10.48 6.80
CA LYS A 29 13.92 10.59 5.84
C LYS A 29 12.95 11.72 6.19
N THR A 30 12.73 11.93 7.49
CA THR A 30 11.89 12.98 8.06
C THR A 30 12.34 13.28 9.49
N ASP A 31 12.26 14.54 9.90
CA ASP A 31 12.54 14.97 11.27
C ASP A 31 11.59 14.35 12.29
N VAL A 32 10.39 13.95 11.86
CA VAL A 32 9.38 13.30 12.70
C VAL A 32 9.91 11.96 13.26
N LEU A 33 10.88 11.31 12.62
CA LEU A 33 11.52 10.09 13.14
C LEU A 33 12.07 10.27 14.56
N ILE A 34 12.51 11.47 14.93
CA ILE A 34 13.02 11.76 16.27
C ILE A 34 11.90 11.62 17.32
N ASP A 35 10.71 12.11 17.00
CA ASP A 35 9.54 11.99 17.88
C ASP A 35 9.02 10.56 17.90
N GLU A 36 9.10 9.83 16.78
CA GLU A 36 8.70 8.43 16.69
C GLU A 36 9.55 7.57 17.64
N VAL A 37 10.88 7.74 17.61
CA VAL A 37 11.79 7.03 18.51
C VAL A 37 11.49 7.36 19.97
N ARG A 38 11.28 8.65 20.29
CA ARG A 38 10.95 9.08 21.66
C ARG A 38 9.62 8.49 22.16
N ALA A 39 8.63 8.37 21.28
CA ALA A 39 7.31 7.83 21.61
C ALA A 39 7.28 6.29 21.70
N GLY A 40 8.40 5.60 21.44
CA GLY A 40 8.44 4.14 21.39
C GLY A 40 7.88 3.55 20.08
N GLY A 41 7.80 4.36 19.02
CA GLY A 41 7.38 3.97 17.69
C GLY A 41 6.41 4.96 17.05
N ARG A 42 6.26 4.85 15.72
CA ARG A 42 5.36 5.71 14.95
C ARG A 42 3.89 5.57 15.34
N ILE A 43 3.41 4.34 15.56
CA ILE A 43 2.00 4.10 15.93
C ILE A 43 1.65 4.75 17.29
N PRO A 44 2.42 4.50 18.38
CA PRO A 44 2.22 5.21 19.64
C PRO A 44 2.25 6.74 19.49
N LEU A 45 3.16 7.29 18.67
CA LEU A 45 3.23 8.72 18.40
C LEU A 45 1.93 9.25 17.79
N ILE A 46 1.39 8.60 16.74
CA ILE A 46 0.16 9.06 16.07
C ILE A 46 -1.01 9.03 17.05
N ILE A 47 -1.16 7.96 17.83
CA ILE A 47 -2.23 7.83 18.83
C ILE A 47 -2.09 8.92 19.90
N GLY A 48 -0.90 9.09 20.48
CA GLY A 48 -0.64 10.07 21.54
C GLY A 48 -0.79 11.52 21.07
N ARG A 49 -0.30 11.83 19.86
CA ARG A 49 -0.46 13.14 19.21
C ARG A 49 -1.93 13.43 18.91
N GLY A 50 -2.68 12.45 18.40
CA GLY A 50 -4.12 12.58 18.16
C GLY A 50 -4.92 12.81 19.45
N LEU A 51 -4.60 12.07 20.51
CA LEU A 51 -5.18 12.28 21.85
C LEU A 51 -4.89 13.70 22.37
N THR A 52 -3.64 14.16 22.24
CA THR A 52 -3.25 15.53 22.62
C THR A 52 -4.02 16.58 21.85
N THR A 53 -4.20 16.37 20.54
CA THR A 53 -4.95 17.30 19.67
C THR A 53 -6.40 17.44 20.14
N LYS A 54 -7.11 16.32 20.33
CA LYS A 54 -8.50 16.33 20.82
C LYS A 54 -8.66 16.97 22.20
N ALA A 55 -7.72 16.72 23.11
CA ALA A 55 -7.74 17.32 24.44
C ALA A 55 -7.59 18.85 24.36
N ARG A 56 -6.70 19.36 23.50
CA ARG A 56 -6.50 20.80 23.32
C ARG A 56 -7.71 21.48 22.69
N GLU A 57 -8.31 20.88 21.66
CA GLU A 57 -9.55 21.37 21.05
C GLU A 57 -10.68 21.47 22.07
N ALA A 58 -10.91 20.43 22.86
CA ALA A 58 -11.94 20.41 23.91
C ALA A 58 -11.71 21.47 25.00
N LEU A 59 -10.44 21.85 25.24
CA LEU A 59 -10.05 22.89 26.19
C LEU A 59 -10.00 24.30 25.55
N GLY A 60 -10.28 24.43 24.26
CA GLY A 60 -10.16 25.72 23.55
C GLY A 60 -8.72 26.24 23.45
N LEU A 61 -7.73 25.36 23.50
CA LEU A 61 -6.31 25.71 23.42
C LEU A 61 -5.83 25.77 21.95
N PRO A 62 -4.82 26.60 21.64
CA PRO A 62 -4.24 26.65 20.29
C PRO A 62 -3.52 25.34 19.92
N HIS A 63 -3.16 25.17 18.64
CA HIS A 63 -2.38 24.03 18.16
C HIS A 63 -1.08 23.86 18.97
N SER A 64 -0.62 22.61 19.13
CA SER A 64 0.58 22.32 19.91
C SER A 64 1.85 22.58 19.10
N ASP A 65 2.86 23.13 19.75
CA ASP A 65 4.22 23.35 19.27
C ASP A 65 5.22 22.28 19.79
N VAL A 66 4.74 21.28 20.52
CA VAL A 66 5.57 20.26 21.18
C VAL A 66 6.08 19.20 20.20
N PHE A 67 5.29 18.87 19.19
CA PHE A 67 5.61 17.83 18.21
C PHE A 67 6.22 18.45 16.95
N ARG A 68 7.21 17.77 16.39
CA ARG A 68 7.73 18.09 15.06
C ARG A 68 6.62 17.92 14.03
N GLN A 69 6.46 18.92 13.19
CA GLN A 69 5.54 18.89 12.07
C GLN A 69 6.22 18.20 10.88
N ALA A 70 5.39 17.62 10.00
CA ALA A 70 5.89 17.15 8.72
C ALA A 70 6.44 18.34 7.93
N LYS A 71 7.50 18.11 7.14
CA LYS A 71 8.04 19.15 6.27
C LYS A 71 6.95 19.65 5.32
N ASP A 72 6.88 20.96 5.14
CA ASP A 72 6.10 21.53 4.05
C ASP A 72 6.68 21.01 2.72
N VAL A 73 5.78 20.60 1.82
CA VAL A 73 6.19 20.31 0.45
C VAL A 73 6.15 21.61 -0.34
N ALA A 74 7.19 21.85 -1.14
CA ALA A 74 7.28 23.05 -1.97
C ALA A 74 5.99 23.24 -2.79
N GLU A 75 5.52 24.48 -2.86
CA GLU A 75 4.41 24.84 -3.72
C GLU A 75 4.75 24.49 -5.17
N SER A 76 3.81 23.85 -5.86
CA SER A 76 3.95 23.45 -7.25
C SER A 76 2.60 23.59 -7.93
N ASP A 77 2.59 24.32 -9.04
CA ASP A 77 1.41 24.54 -9.88
C ASP A 77 1.13 23.38 -10.84
N ARG A 78 2.03 22.38 -10.89
CA ARG A 78 1.89 21.25 -11.82
C ARG A 78 0.78 20.29 -11.41
N GLY A 79 0.24 19.52 -12.33
CA GLY A 79 -0.75 18.49 -12.04
C GLY A 79 -0.26 17.35 -11.15
N PHE A 80 -1.18 16.45 -10.79
CA PHE A 80 -0.96 15.26 -9.97
C PHE A 80 -0.96 13.99 -10.81
N SER A 81 -0.11 13.03 -10.44
CA SER A 81 -0.15 11.67 -10.99
C SER A 81 -1.38 10.88 -10.52
N LEU A 82 -1.65 9.72 -11.11
CA LEU A 82 -2.82 8.91 -10.76
C LEU A 82 -2.74 8.47 -9.29
N ALA A 83 -1.57 7.97 -8.86
CA ALA A 83 -1.34 7.59 -7.47
C ALA A 83 -1.54 8.77 -6.50
N GLN A 84 -1.05 9.96 -6.86
CA GLN A 84 -1.20 11.17 -6.04
C GLN A 84 -2.67 11.57 -5.89
N LYS A 85 -3.47 11.46 -6.96
CA LYS A 85 -4.92 11.73 -6.90
C LYS A 85 -5.68 10.68 -6.09
N MET A 86 -5.34 9.39 -6.22
CA MET A 86 -5.97 8.33 -5.43
C MET A 86 -5.74 8.53 -3.93
N VAL A 87 -4.50 8.83 -3.52
CA VAL A 87 -4.17 9.13 -2.12
C VAL A 87 -4.82 10.44 -1.67
N GLY A 88 -4.78 11.48 -2.51
CA GLY A 88 -5.46 12.76 -2.23
C GLY A 88 -6.95 12.59 -1.94
N ARG A 89 -7.66 11.83 -2.80
CA ARG A 89 -9.08 11.54 -2.64
C ARG A 89 -9.37 10.82 -1.32
N ALA A 90 -8.51 9.88 -0.91
CA ALA A 90 -8.63 9.19 0.37
C ALA A 90 -8.35 10.09 1.59
N CYS A 91 -7.68 11.23 1.39
CA CYS A 91 -7.44 12.27 2.39
C CYS A 91 -8.42 13.47 2.29
N GLY A 92 -9.36 13.46 1.33
CA GLY A 92 -10.30 14.56 1.12
C GLY A 92 -9.74 15.79 0.37
N VAL A 93 -8.60 15.65 -0.33
CA VAL A 93 -7.97 16.72 -1.12
C VAL A 93 -7.76 16.29 -2.58
N LYS A 94 -7.34 17.21 -3.47
CA LYS A 94 -7.18 16.91 -4.90
C LYS A 94 -6.01 15.97 -5.21
N GLY A 95 -4.95 16.00 -4.41
CA GLY A 95 -3.77 15.17 -4.57
C GLY A 95 -2.79 15.34 -3.41
N ILE A 96 -1.89 14.37 -3.20
CA ILE A 96 -0.80 14.45 -2.22
C ILE A 96 0.54 14.48 -2.96
N ARG A 97 1.41 15.44 -2.63
CA ARG A 97 2.73 15.57 -3.24
C ARG A 97 3.75 14.63 -2.59
N PRO A 98 4.79 14.18 -3.33
CA PRO A 98 5.87 13.39 -2.75
C PRO A 98 6.53 14.09 -1.57
N GLY A 99 6.84 13.33 -0.52
CA GLY A 99 7.43 13.84 0.72
C GLY A 99 6.44 14.40 1.74
N ALA A 100 5.17 14.65 1.36
CA ALA A 100 4.13 15.05 2.29
C ALA A 100 3.73 13.87 3.20
N TYR A 101 3.48 14.16 4.47
CA TYR A 101 2.81 13.23 5.37
C TYR A 101 1.29 13.29 5.15
N CYS A 102 0.64 12.13 5.14
CA CYS A 102 -0.82 12.02 5.07
C CYS A 102 -1.33 10.74 5.74
N GLU A 103 -2.64 10.71 6.00
CA GLU A 103 -3.34 9.57 6.62
C GLU A 103 -4.54 9.15 5.75
N PRO A 104 -4.33 8.53 4.57
CA PRO A 104 -5.42 8.12 3.70
C PRO A 104 -6.39 7.15 4.39
N LYS A 105 -7.67 7.30 4.10
CA LYS A 105 -8.71 6.33 4.47
C LYS A 105 -8.43 4.96 3.84
N MET A 106 -8.44 3.91 4.65
CA MET A 106 -8.28 2.52 4.25
C MET A 106 -9.63 1.90 3.87
N THR A 107 -9.84 1.68 2.58
CA THR A 107 -11.07 1.10 2.04
C THR A 107 -11.06 -0.42 2.06
N SER A 108 -9.90 -1.03 1.81
CA SER A 108 -9.75 -2.49 1.81
C SER A 108 -8.44 -2.89 2.49
N VAL A 109 -8.50 -3.86 3.40
CA VAL A 109 -7.36 -4.39 4.15
C VAL A 109 -7.30 -5.90 4.00
N GLY A 110 -6.18 -6.43 3.50
CA GLY A 110 -5.94 -7.87 3.36
C GLY A 110 -5.10 -8.46 4.50
N SER A 111 -5.45 -9.67 4.94
CA SER A 111 -4.68 -10.48 5.90
C SER A 111 -4.62 -11.94 5.41
N GLN A 112 -3.48 -12.59 5.58
CA GLN A 112 -3.25 -14.01 5.23
C GLN A 112 -2.80 -14.80 6.45
N ASP A 113 -2.73 -16.12 6.35
CA ASP A 113 -2.63 -17.06 7.48
C ASP A 113 -1.23 -17.19 8.11
N THR A 114 -0.17 -16.71 7.45
CA THR A 114 1.19 -16.68 8.04
C THR A 114 1.49 -15.38 8.80
N THR A 115 0.91 -14.25 8.38
CA THR A 115 1.02 -12.95 9.07
C THR A 115 -0.19 -12.65 9.95
N GLY A 116 -1.29 -13.37 9.75
CA GLY A 116 -2.56 -13.24 10.46
C GLY A 116 -2.44 -13.45 11.97
N PRO A 117 -1.74 -14.48 12.48
CA PRO A 117 -1.50 -14.63 13.91
C PRO A 117 -0.77 -13.45 14.55
N MET A 118 0.25 -12.91 13.87
CA MET A 118 0.94 -11.69 14.34
C MET A 118 0.01 -10.48 14.29
N THR A 119 -0.77 -10.31 13.21
CA THR A 119 -1.74 -9.21 13.06
C THR A 119 -2.84 -9.27 14.14
N ARG A 120 -3.29 -10.48 14.50
CA ARG A 120 -4.21 -10.72 15.61
C ARG A 120 -3.61 -10.23 16.93
N ASP A 121 -2.33 -10.51 17.19
CA ASP A 121 -1.70 -10.13 18.44
C ASP A 121 -1.47 -8.61 18.51
N GLU A 122 -1.04 -7.98 17.42
CA GLU A 122 -0.98 -6.52 17.29
C GLU A 122 -2.35 -5.84 17.49
N LEU A 123 -3.44 -6.45 16.98
CA LEU A 123 -4.80 -5.97 17.21
C LEU A 123 -5.22 -6.06 18.69
N LYS A 124 -4.72 -7.06 19.43
CA LYS A 124 -4.95 -7.15 20.89
C LYS A 124 -4.19 -6.06 21.63
N ASP A 125 -2.94 -5.83 21.24
CA ASP A 125 -2.10 -4.79 21.84
C ASP A 125 -2.66 -3.39 21.61
N LEU A 126 -3.31 -3.17 20.46
CA LEU A 126 -4.07 -1.95 20.15
C LEU A 126 -5.48 -1.91 20.77
N ALA A 127 -5.87 -2.89 21.57
CA ALA A 127 -7.19 -3.02 22.17
C ALA A 127 -8.35 -2.96 21.15
N CYS A 128 -8.14 -3.47 19.93
CA CYS A 128 -9.12 -3.43 18.85
C CYS A 128 -10.26 -4.43 19.09
N LEU A 129 -11.46 -3.90 19.33
CA LEU A 129 -12.70 -4.68 19.49
C LEU A 129 -13.58 -4.71 18.23
N GLY A 130 -13.29 -3.86 17.24
CA GLY A 130 -13.99 -3.81 15.96
C GLY A 130 -13.19 -3.03 14.93
N PHE A 131 -13.32 -3.40 13.66
CA PHE A 131 -12.62 -2.71 12.59
C PHE A 131 -13.33 -1.43 12.17
N SER A 132 -12.56 -0.37 11.93
CA SER A 132 -13.05 0.88 11.34
C SER A 132 -12.77 0.98 9.84
N ALA A 133 -11.81 0.19 9.33
CA ALA A 133 -11.62 0.05 7.89
C ALA A 133 -12.88 -0.52 7.22
N ASP A 134 -13.17 -0.09 6.00
CA ASP A 134 -14.45 -0.42 5.38
C ASP A 134 -14.59 -1.93 5.11
N LEU A 135 -13.53 -2.59 4.65
CA LEU A 135 -13.45 -4.04 4.50
C LEU A 135 -12.10 -4.56 5.01
N VAL A 136 -12.15 -5.58 5.87
CA VAL A 136 -10.99 -6.38 6.29
C VAL A 136 -11.25 -7.83 5.88
N MET A 137 -10.34 -8.46 5.15
CA MET A 137 -10.48 -9.84 4.67
C MET A 137 -9.31 -10.71 5.15
N GLN A 138 -9.61 -11.90 5.66
CA GLN A 138 -8.65 -12.93 6.07
C GLN A 138 -8.71 -14.14 5.14
N SER A 139 -7.56 -14.62 4.66
CA SER A 139 -7.43 -15.86 3.88
C SER A 139 -6.72 -16.99 4.65
N PHE A 140 -6.78 -18.21 4.11
CA PHE A 140 -6.05 -19.39 4.59
C PHE A 140 -5.37 -20.11 3.42
N CYS A 141 -4.37 -19.47 2.82
CA CYS A 141 -3.81 -19.90 1.55
C CYS A 141 -2.37 -20.43 1.63
N HIS A 142 -1.60 -20.03 2.63
CA HIS A 142 -0.18 -20.42 2.75
C HIS A 142 0.02 -21.72 3.51
N THR A 143 -0.92 -22.07 4.40
CA THR A 143 -0.80 -23.20 5.32
C THR A 143 -1.84 -24.31 5.09
N ALA A 144 -2.75 -24.12 4.13
CA ALA A 144 -3.87 -25.04 3.91
C ALA A 144 -3.48 -26.38 3.25
N ALA A 145 -2.43 -26.41 2.42
CA ALA A 145 -2.08 -27.62 1.66
C ALA A 145 -1.54 -28.76 2.55
N TYR A 146 -0.70 -28.41 3.53
CA TYR A 146 -0.02 -29.37 4.43
C TYR A 146 0.04 -28.80 5.86
N PRO A 147 -1.10 -28.68 6.55
CA PRO A 147 -1.16 -27.98 7.82
C PRO A 147 -0.42 -28.75 8.93
N LYS A 148 0.45 -28.05 9.65
CA LYS A 148 0.99 -28.52 10.93
C LYS A 148 -0.10 -28.40 12.02
N PRO A 149 0.04 -29.06 13.18
CA PRO A 149 -0.92 -28.92 14.28
C PRO A 149 -1.19 -27.47 14.72
N VAL A 150 -0.17 -26.60 14.66
CA VAL A 150 -0.32 -25.15 14.95
C VAL A 150 -1.11 -24.40 13.87
N ASP A 151 -1.00 -24.83 12.62
CA ASP A 151 -1.76 -24.25 11.51
C ASP A 151 -3.23 -24.62 11.64
N VAL A 152 -3.54 -25.87 12.00
CA VAL A 152 -4.90 -26.33 12.30
C VAL A 152 -5.53 -25.50 13.43
N ASN A 153 -4.78 -25.20 14.51
CA ASN A 153 -5.27 -24.30 15.56
C ASN A 153 -5.58 -22.89 15.02
N THR A 154 -4.73 -22.37 14.14
CA THR A 154 -4.95 -21.08 13.47
C THR A 154 -6.22 -21.10 12.62
N HIS A 155 -6.44 -22.18 11.86
CA HIS A 155 -7.64 -22.37 11.02
C HIS A 155 -8.93 -22.40 11.84
N HIS A 156 -8.87 -22.88 13.08
CA HIS A 156 -10.04 -22.92 13.97
C HIS A 156 -10.27 -21.62 14.76
N THR A 157 -9.24 -20.82 15.02
CA THR A 157 -9.35 -19.68 15.96
C THR A 157 -9.32 -18.31 15.28
N LEU A 158 -8.61 -18.18 14.16
CA LEU A 158 -8.46 -16.90 13.46
C LEU A 158 -9.75 -16.43 12.76
N PRO A 159 -10.60 -17.30 12.16
CA PRO A 159 -11.85 -16.85 11.54
C PRO A 159 -12.74 -16.08 12.50
N ASP A 160 -13.02 -16.65 13.67
CA ASP A 160 -13.90 -16.01 14.67
C ASP A 160 -13.31 -14.71 15.20
N PHE A 161 -11.99 -14.64 15.38
CA PHE A 161 -11.32 -13.42 15.80
C PHE A 161 -11.57 -12.26 14.81
N ILE A 162 -11.52 -12.55 13.51
CA ILE A 162 -11.73 -11.57 12.43
C ILE A 162 -13.22 -11.23 12.28
N MET A 163 -14.10 -12.24 12.25
CA MET A 163 -15.54 -12.04 12.05
C MET A 163 -16.18 -11.28 13.22
N ASN A 164 -15.78 -11.55 14.46
CA ASN A 164 -16.28 -10.81 15.63
C ASN A 164 -15.90 -9.31 15.63
N ARG A 165 -15.01 -8.89 14.72
CA ARG A 165 -14.61 -7.50 14.51
C ARG A 165 -15.22 -6.88 13.24
N GLY A 166 -16.13 -7.59 12.57
CA GLY A 166 -16.78 -7.17 11.33
C GLY A 166 -16.00 -7.50 10.05
N GLY A 167 -14.96 -8.33 10.14
CA GLY A 167 -14.16 -8.76 8.99
C GLY A 167 -14.75 -9.97 8.26
N VAL A 168 -14.35 -10.15 7.00
CA VAL A 168 -14.68 -11.30 6.16
C VAL A 168 -13.59 -12.36 6.33
N SER A 169 -13.97 -13.59 6.64
CA SER A 169 -13.05 -14.73 6.68
C SER A 169 -13.34 -15.70 5.54
N LEU A 170 -12.31 -16.02 4.78
CA LEU A 170 -12.32 -17.18 3.87
C LEU A 170 -12.06 -18.47 4.66
N ARG A 171 -12.04 -19.59 3.97
CA ARG A 171 -11.86 -20.95 4.49
C ARG A 171 -10.57 -21.58 3.92
N PRO A 172 -9.91 -22.49 4.67
CA PRO A 172 -8.84 -23.31 4.10
C PRO A 172 -9.32 -24.05 2.85
N GLY A 173 -8.58 -23.91 1.74
CA GLY A 173 -8.93 -24.51 0.44
C GLY A 173 -9.54 -23.55 -0.59
N ASP A 174 -9.97 -22.35 -0.19
CA ASP A 174 -10.54 -21.35 -1.11
C ASP A 174 -9.51 -20.79 -2.09
N GLY A 175 -8.22 -20.81 -1.72
CA GLY A 175 -7.11 -20.38 -2.55
C GLY A 175 -6.52 -19.03 -2.17
N VAL A 176 -5.68 -18.50 -3.05
CA VAL A 176 -4.76 -17.38 -2.80
C VAL A 176 -5.50 -16.09 -2.42
N ILE A 177 -5.03 -15.41 -1.37
CA ILE A 177 -5.57 -14.14 -0.84
C ILE A 177 -5.95 -13.15 -1.94
N HIS A 178 -5.04 -12.84 -2.86
CA HIS A 178 -5.23 -11.76 -3.83
C HIS A 178 -6.26 -12.10 -4.91
N SER A 179 -6.44 -13.38 -5.22
CA SER A 179 -7.51 -13.85 -6.13
C SER A 179 -8.91 -13.57 -5.59
N TRP A 180 -9.04 -13.46 -4.26
CA TRP A 180 -10.28 -13.12 -3.57
C TRP A 180 -10.37 -11.63 -3.23
N LEU A 181 -9.31 -11.08 -2.62
CA LEU A 181 -9.25 -9.68 -2.20
C LEU A 181 -9.46 -8.73 -3.39
N ASN A 182 -8.85 -9.02 -4.54
CA ASN A 182 -8.98 -8.18 -5.74
C ASN A 182 -10.44 -8.10 -6.21
N ARG A 183 -11.23 -9.16 -5.99
CA ARG A 183 -12.68 -9.19 -6.28
C ARG A 183 -13.54 -8.42 -5.28
N MET A 184 -12.95 -7.88 -4.21
CA MET A 184 -13.63 -7.10 -3.18
C MET A 184 -13.24 -5.62 -3.21
N LEU A 185 -12.46 -5.18 -4.19
CA LEU A 185 -11.97 -3.80 -4.29
C LEU A 185 -13.02 -2.83 -4.86
N LEU A 186 -12.83 -1.55 -4.57
CA LEU A 186 -13.53 -0.45 -5.22
C LEU A 186 -12.53 0.39 -6.02
N PRO A 187 -12.84 0.79 -7.27
CA PRO A 187 -11.91 1.56 -8.10
C PRO A 187 -11.43 2.85 -7.44
N ASP A 188 -10.17 3.20 -7.70
CA ASP A 188 -9.50 4.42 -7.25
C ASP A 188 -9.41 4.61 -5.72
N THR A 189 -9.71 3.57 -4.93
CA THR A 189 -9.61 3.62 -3.47
C THR A 189 -8.25 3.15 -2.98
N VAL A 190 -7.91 3.51 -1.74
CA VAL A 190 -6.63 3.18 -1.11
C VAL A 190 -6.83 2.03 -0.11
N GLY A 191 -5.84 1.14 -0.02
CA GLY A 191 -5.81 0.11 1.01
C GLY A 191 -4.40 -0.37 1.37
N THR A 192 -4.36 -1.47 2.14
CA THR A 192 -3.13 -2.10 2.58
C THR A 192 -3.35 -3.61 2.79
N GLY A 193 -2.29 -4.34 3.15
CA GLY A 193 -2.41 -5.72 3.56
C GLY A 193 -1.13 -6.25 4.18
N GLY A 194 -1.28 -7.28 5.01
CA GLY A 194 -0.20 -8.00 5.69
C GLY A 194 0.53 -8.98 4.77
N ASP A 195 0.74 -8.57 3.52
CA ASP A 195 1.34 -9.38 2.47
C ASP A 195 1.97 -8.47 1.41
N SER A 196 3.23 -8.72 1.05
CA SER A 196 4.00 -7.86 0.13
C SER A 196 3.43 -7.80 -1.28
N HIS A 197 2.59 -8.77 -1.66
CA HIS A 197 1.95 -8.88 -2.97
C HIS A 197 0.51 -8.32 -2.94
N THR A 198 0.12 -7.62 -1.86
CA THR A 198 -1.09 -6.80 -1.83
C THR A 198 -0.90 -5.59 -2.75
N ARG A 199 -1.13 -5.78 -4.06
CA ARG A 199 -0.90 -4.81 -5.14
C ARG A 199 -2.15 -4.64 -5.99
N PHE A 200 -3.06 -3.79 -5.53
CA PHE A 200 -4.40 -3.67 -6.11
C PHE A 200 -4.35 -3.35 -7.61
N PRO A 201 -5.06 -4.13 -8.46
CA PRO A 201 -5.14 -3.86 -9.90
C PRO A 201 -6.11 -2.72 -10.24
N ILE A 202 -6.97 -2.32 -9.28
CA ILE A 202 -7.87 -1.17 -9.36
C ILE A 202 -7.79 -0.38 -8.04
N GLY A 203 -7.37 0.88 -8.12
CA GLY A 203 -6.97 1.67 -6.94
C GLY A 203 -5.47 1.56 -6.65
N ILE A 204 -5.09 1.71 -5.38
CA ILE A 204 -3.69 1.58 -4.95
C ILE A 204 -3.61 0.99 -3.55
N SER A 205 -2.59 0.15 -3.33
CA SER A 205 -2.28 -0.39 -2.00
C SER A 205 -0.82 -0.21 -1.64
N PHE A 206 -0.57 -0.01 -0.35
CA PHE A 206 0.77 0.02 0.25
C PHE A 206 0.88 -1.11 1.27
N PRO A 207 1.50 -2.26 0.93
CA PRO A 207 1.72 -3.34 1.88
C PRO A 207 2.49 -2.92 3.11
N ALA A 208 2.21 -3.58 4.22
CA ALA A 208 2.87 -3.28 5.48
C ALA A 208 3.01 -4.52 6.37
N GLY A 209 3.84 -4.38 7.42
CA GLY A 209 3.92 -5.38 8.48
C GLY A 209 2.68 -5.37 9.39
N SER A 210 2.54 -6.44 10.16
CA SER A 210 1.35 -6.73 10.98
C SER A 210 0.92 -5.58 11.89
N GLY A 211 1.84 -4.86 12.54
CA GLY A 211 1.50 -3.73 13.42
C GLY A 211 0.80 -2.58 12.68
N LEU A 212 1.28 -2.22 11.49
CA LEU A 212 0.65 -1.15 10.70
C LEU A 212 -0.67 -1.60 10.06
N VAL A 213 -0.78 -2.88 9.69
CA VAL A 213 -2.03 -3.48 9.19
C VAL A 213 -3.08 -3.52 10.30
N ALA A 214 -2.69 -3.89 11.52
CA ALA A 214 -3.56 -3.87 12.69
C ALA A 214 -4.07 -2.44 12.96
N PHE A 215 -3.16 -1.44 12.95
CA PHE A 215 -3.53 -0.04 13.08
C PHE A 215 -4.51 0.41 11.99
N ALA A 216 -4.23 0.07 10.73
CA ALA A 216 -5.07 0.40 9.59
C ALA A 216 -6.48 -0.22 9.68
N ALA A 217 -6.56 -1.48 10.07
CA ALA A 217 -7.84 -2.17 10.27
C ALA A 217 -8.64 -1.57 11.44
N ALA A 218 -7.97 -1.27 12.56
CA ALA A 218 -8.60 -0.75 13.77
C ALA A 218 -9.10 0.70 13.61
N THR A 219 -8.31 1.57 12.97
CA THR A 219 -8.60 3.02 12.88
C THR A 219 -9.22 3.44 11.55
N GLY A 220 -9.11 2.62 10.51
CA GLY A 220 -9.61 2.94 9.16
C GLY A 220 -8.74 3.94 8.39
N VAL A 221 -7.54 4.28 8.90
CA VAL A 221 -6.56 5.18 8.26
C VAL A 221 -5.14 4.60 8.36
N MET A 222 -4.21 5.05 7.53
CA MET A 222 -2.82 4.57 7.57
C MET A 222 -1.82 5.72 7.42
N PRO A 223 -0.84 5.89 8.33
CA PRO A 223 0.21 6.90 8.18
C PRO A 223 1.13 6.59 7.00
N LEU A 224 1.27 7.58 6.11
CA LEU A 224 2.05 7.49 4.87
C LEU A 224 2.85 8.77 4.65
N ASP A 225 4.18 8.63 4.54
CA ASP A 225 4.99 9.65 3.85
C ASP A 225 4.91 9.33 2.36
N MET A 226 4.28 10.23 1.60
CA MET A 226 3.97 9.99 0.19
C MET A 226 5.25 9.74 -0.61
N PRO A 227 5.45 8.56 -1.22
CA PRO A 227 6.64 8.32 -2.02
C PRO A 227 6.63 9.09 -3.33
N GLU A 228 7.82 9.29 -3.90
CA GLU A 228 7.95 9.68 -5.30
C GLU A 228 7.43 8.57 -6.23
N SER A 229 7.09 8.93 -7.47
CA SER A 229 6.57 7.98 -8.46
C SER A 229 7.52 7.80 -9.64
N VAL A 230 7.53 6.61 -10.24
CA VAL A 230 8.26 6.28 -11.47
C VAL A 230 7.26 5.81 -12.51
N LEU A 231 7.23 6.46 -13.67
CA LEU A 231 6.33 6.11 -14.77
C LEU A 231 6.97 5.06 -15.70
N VAL A 232 6.23 4.01 -15.99
CA VAL A 232 6.53 3.04 -17.04
C VAL A 232 5.38 3.05 -18.04
N ARG A 233 5.66 3.45 -19.29
CA ARG A 233 4.67 3.51 -20.36
C ARG A 233 5.04 2.54 -21.48
N PHE A 234 4.20 1.52 -21.69
CA PHE A 234 4.30 0.64 -22.85
C PHE A 234 3.75 1.32 -24.09
N LYS A 235 4.31 0.99 -25.26
CA LYS A 235 3.83 1.47 -26.56
C LYS A 235 4.03 0.40 -27.64
N GLY A 236 3.20 0.44 -28.67
CA GLY A 236 3.23 -0.52 -29.77
C GLY A 236 2.28 -1.70 -29.58
N LYS A 237 2.53 -2.80 -30.29
CA LYS A 237 1.70 -4.02 -30.28
C LYS A 237 2.55 -5.23 -29.84
N MET A 238 1.99 -6.06 -28.95
CA MET A 238 2.63 -7.32 -28.56
C MET A 238 2.90 -8.19 -29.80
N GLN A 239 4.13 -8.70 -29.88
CA GLN A 239 4.57 -9.57 -30.98
C GLN A 239 4.04 -10.99 -30.82
N PRO A 240 3.97 -11.80 -31.90
CA PRO A 240 3.57 -13.20 -31.81
C PRO A 240 4.40 -13.96 -30.77
N GLY A 241 3.73 -14.70 -29.88
CA GLY A 241 4.37 -15.49 -28.82
C GLY A 241 4.77 -14.70 -27.56
N ILE A 242 4.68 -13.37 -27.56
CA ILE A 242 4.92 -12.55 -26.38
C ILE A 242 3.66 -12.53 -25.51
N THR A 243 3.86 -12.77 -24.22
CA THR A 243 2.82 -12.78 -23.18
C THR A 243 2.89 -11.54 -22.30
N LEU A 244 1.87 -11.32 -21.48
CA LEU A 244 1.89 -10.24 -20.49
C LEU A 244 3.00 -10.42 -19.45
N ARG A 245 3.32 -11.67 -19.11
CA ARG A 245 4.41 -11.99 -18.19
C ARG A 245 5.79 -11.62 -18.77
N ASP A 246 5.96 -11.64 -20.08
CA ASP A 246 7.17 -11.12 -20.71
C ASP A 246 7.30 -9.60 -20.54
N LEU A 247 6.18 -8.87 -20.60
CA LEU A 247 6.16 -7.42 -20.35
C LEU A 247 6.50 -7.10 -18.89
N VAL A 248 6.03 -7.91 -17.94
CA VAL A 248 6.44 -7.82 -16.52
C VAL A 248 7.97 -7.88 -16.39
N HIS A 249 8.60 -8.87 -17.04
CA HIS A 249 10.06 -9.03 -17.00
C HIS A 249 10.81 -8.02 -17.88
N ALA A 250 10.16 -7.41 -18.86
CA ALA A 250 10.74 -6.33 -19.66
C ALA A 250 11.04 -5.09 -18.80
N ILE A 251 10.24 -4.79 -17.77
CA ILE A 251 10.48 -3.64 -16.89
C ILE A 251 11.89 -3.68 -16.25
N PRO A 252 12.28 -4.73 -15.49
CA PRO A 252 13.63 -4.80 -14.93
C PRO A 252 14.70 -4.96 -16.03
N LEU A 253 14.42 -5.67 -17.14
CA LEU A 253 15.36 -5.81 -18.24
C LEU A 253 15.76 -4.44 -18.84
N TYR A 254 14.78 -3.58 -19.12
CA TYR A 254 15.04 -2.26 -19.69
C TYR A 254 15.63 -1.29 -18.64
N ALA A 255 15.24 -1.39 -17.38
CA ALA A 255 15.88 -0.61 -16.31
C ALA A 255 17.38 -0.95 -16.16
N ILE A 256 17.75 -2.23 -16.32
CA ILE A 256 19.16 -2.66 -16.34
C ILE A 256 19.88 -2.10 -17.57
N LYS A 257 19.27 -2.22 -18.76
CA LYS A 257 19.85 -1.67 -20.01
C LYS A 257 20.10 -0.16 -19.93
N GLN A 258 19.25 0.57 -19.21
CA GLN A 258 19.37 2.02 -19.00
C GLN A 258 20.25 2.40 -17.80
N GLY A 259 20.83 1.43 -17.08
CA GLY A 259 21.68 1.70 -15.91
C GLY A 259 20.91 2.20 -14.67
N LEU A 260 19.58 2.07 -14.66
CA LEU A 260 18.69 2.47 -13.57
C LEU A 260 18.49 1.36 -12.52
N LEU A 261 18.86 0.13 -12.85
CA LEU A 261 18.80 -1.04 -11.99
C LEU A 261 20.09 -1.88 -12.13
N THR A 262 20.66 -2.33 -11.02
CA THR A 262 21.80 -3.27 -11.01
C THR A 262 21.43 -4.59 -10.36
N VAL A 263 22.07 -5.67 -10.81
CA VAL A 263 21.97 -7.01 -10.21
C VAL A 263 22.87 -7.14 -8.98
N GLU A 264 24.05 -6.52 -9.01
CA GLU A 264 25.01 -6.51 -7.89
C GLU A 264 24.37 -5.95 -6.60
N LYS A 265 24.65 -6.61 -5.46
CA LYS A 265 24.11 -6.26 -4.15
C LYS A 265 24.86 -5.08 -3.53
N LYS A 266 26.20 -5.07 -3.63
CA LYS A 266 27.01 -3.98 -3.06
C LYS A 266 26.81 -2.71 -3.90
N GLY A 267 26.34 -1.63 -3.26
CA GLY A 267 26.06 -0.36 -3.95
C GLY A 267 24.92 -0.44 -4.97
N LYS A 268 23.92 -1.31 -4.70
CA LYS A 268 22.79 -1.57 -5.61
C LYS A 268 22.08 -0.29 -6.03
N LYS A 269 21.94 -0.07 -7.34
CA LYS A 269 21.05 0.94 -7.91
C LYS A 269 19.70 0.31 -8.19
N ASN A 270 18.63 0.98 -7.78
CA ASN A 270 17.27 0.54 -8.05
C ASN A 270 16.32 1.74 -8.07
N ILE A 271 16.02 2.25 -9.27
CA ILE A 271 15.14 3.41 -9.47
C ILE A 271 13.74 3.24 -8.85
N PHE A 272 13.28 1.99 -8.68
CA PHE A 272 11.95 1.68 -8.16
C PHE A 272 11.89 1.59 -6.63
N SER A 273 13.04 1.46 -5.96
CA SER A 273 13.12 1.15 -4.54
C SER A 273 12.49 2.26 -3.69
N GLY A 274 11.46 1.92 -2.91
CA GLY A 274 10.77 2.85 -2.03
C GLY A 274 9.89 3.88 -2.76
N ARG A 275 9.66 3.73 -4.06
CA ARG A 275 8.81 4.62 -4.89
C ARG A 275 7.52 3.93 -5.31
N ILE A 276 6.55 4.69 -5.84
CA ILE A 276 5.36 4.15 -6.49
C ILE A 276 5.70 3.83 -7.95
N LEU A 277 5.36 2.63 -8.42
CA LEU A 277 5.44 2.27 -9.83
C LEU A 277 4.10 2.57 -10.51
N GLU A 278 4.07 3.52 -11.45
CA GLU A 278 2.87 3.85 -12.22
C GLU A 278 3.00 3.32 -13.65
N ILE A 279 2.00 2.57 -14.12
CA ILE A 279 2.06 1.86 -15.40
C ILE A 279 0.97 2.38 -16.36
N GLU A 280 1.35 2.64 -17.61
CA GLU A 280 0.45 3.10 -18.67
C GLU A 280 0.70 2.37 -20.00
N GLY A 281 -0.23 2.52 -20.94
CA GLY A 281 -0.08 2.05 -22.32
C GLY A 281 -0.75 0.72 -22.65
N LEU A 282 -1.44 0.12 -21.66
CA LEU A 282 -2.19 -1.14 -21.80
C LEU A 282 -3.60 -1.03 -21.19
N PRO A 283 -4.42 -0.04 -21.59
CA PRO A 283 -5.62 0.32 -20.84
C PRO A 283 -6.76 -0.71 -20.95
N ASP A 284 -6.73 -1.59 -21.95
CA ASP A 284 -7.80 -2.57 -22.23
C ASP A 284 -7.55 -3.96 -21.63
N LEU A 285 -6.53 -4.10 -20.77
CA LEU A 285 -6.30 -5.35 -20.04
C LEU A 285 -7.49 -5.69 -19.13
N LYS A 286 -7.81 -6.98 -19.02
CA LYS A 286 -8.71 -7.46 -17.95
C LYS A 286 -8.07 -7.19 -16.59
N VAL A 287 -8.88 -7.02 -15.55
CA VAL A 287 -8.38 -6.64 -14.22
C VAL A 287 -7.43 -7.71 -13.64
N GLU A 288 -7.68 -8.98 -13.92
CA GLU A 288 -6.77 -10.07 -13.51
C GLU A 288 -5.44 -10.03 -14.27
N GLN A 289 -5.45 -9.60 -15.54
CA GLN A 289 -4.23 -9.40 -16.32
C GLN A 289 -3.45 -8.20 -15.79
N ALA A 290 -4.13 -7.09 -15.49
CA ALA A 290 -3.52 -5.93 -14.86
C ALA A 290 -2.82 -6.29 -13.54
N PHE A 291 -3.38 -7.25 -12.79
CA PHE A 291 -2.75 -7.75 -11.58
C PHE A 291 -1.38 -8.41 -11.83
N GLU A 292 -1.13 -9.06 -12.96
CA GLU A 292 0.20 -9.62 -13.27
C GLU A 292 1.31 -8.54 -13.25
N LEU A 293 0.99 -7.32 -13.66
CA LEU A 293 1.89 -6.17 -13.65
C LEU A 293 2.01 -5.52 -12.27
N THR A 294 0.88 -5.30 -11.59
CA THR A 294 0.90 -4.67 -10.27
C THR A 294 1.51 -5.57 -9.21
N ASP A 295 1.22 -6.87 -9.25
CA ASP A 295 1.76 -7.90 -8.35
C ASP A 295 3.29 -7.90 -8.34
N ALA A 296 3.89 -7.94 -9.53
CA ALA A 296 5.34 -7.97 -9.73
C ALA A 296 6.08 -6.68 -9.32
N SER A 297 5.35 -5.61 -8.96
CA SER A 297 5.95 -4.40 -8.39
C SER A 297 6.60 -4.65 -7.03
N ALA A 298 6.16 -5.69 -6.30
CA ALA A 298 6.79 -6.14 -5.07
C ALA A 298 8.28 -6.48 -5.27
N GLU A 299 8.61 -7.22 -6.34
CA GLU A 299 9.98 -7.59 -6.70
C GLU A 299 10.83 -6.39 -7.13
N ARG A 300 10.22 -5.24 -7.44
CA ARG A 300 10.93 -3.98 -7.71
C ARG A 300 11.29 -3.23 -6.43
N SER A 301 10.86 -3.72 -5.27
CA SER A 301 10.91 -3.00 -3.99
C SER A 301 10.11 -1.69 -4.04
N ALA A 302 9.08 -1.63 -4.88
CA ALA A 302 8.17 -0.48 -4.94
C ALA A 302 7.31 -0.43 -3.66
N ALA A 303 7.06 0.78 -3.17
CA ALA A 303 6.18 1.02 -2.02
C ALA A 303 4.72 0.70 -2.37
N GLY A 304 4.30 1.02 -3.60
CA GLY A 304 2.98 0.76 -4.15
C GLY A 304 3.00 0.72 -5.67
N CYS A 305 1.89 0.36 -6.29
CA CYS A 305 1.75 0.36 -7.74
C CYS A 305 0.35 0.78 -8.15
N THR A 306 0.25 1.45 -9.29
CA THR A 306 -1.02 1.70 -9.97
C THR A 306 -0.84 1.48 -11.48
N ILE A 307 -1.92 1.14 -12.16
CA ILE A 307 -1.97 0.92 -13.60
C ILE A 307 -3.19 1.64 -14.17
N LYS A 308 -3.00 2.41 -15.24
CA LYS A 308 -4.09 3.09 -15.94
C LYS A 308 -4.87 2.08 -16.79
N LEU A 309 -6.15 1.91 -16.47
CA LEU A 309 -7.11 1.08 -17.21
C LEU A 309 -8.29 1.92 -17.71
N ASN A 310 -8.92 1.46 -18.79
CA ASN A 310 -10.21 1.95 -19.23
C ASN A 310 -11.33 1.43 -18.29
N LYS A 311 -12.52 2.03 -18.36
CA LYS A 311 -13.64 1.66 -17.47
C LYS A 311 -14.28 0.33 -17.85
N GLU A 312 -14.21 -0.07 -19.11
CA GLU A 312 -14.91 -1.24 -19.65
C GLU A 312 -14.45 -2.55 -18.98
N PRO A 313 -13.13 -2.85 -18.83
CA PRO A 313 -12.68 -4.02 -18.09
C PRO A 313 -13.09 -4.01 -16.61
N ILE A 314 -13.17 -2.82 -16.00
CA ILE A 314 -13.54 -2.66 -14.58
C ILE A 314 -15.04 -2.92 -14.39
N ILE A 315 -15.88 -2.40 -15.28
CA ILE A 315 -17.33 -2.65 -15.28
C ILE A 315 -17.60 -4.15 -15.40
N GLU A 316 -16.95 -4.84 -16.34
CA GLU A 316 -17.07 -6.29 -16.50
C GLU A 316 -16.69 -7.04 -15.21
N TYR A 317 -15.54 -6.68 -14.64
CA TYR A 317 -15.03 -7.32 -13.43
C TYR A 317 -15.97 -7.13 -12.22
N LEU A 318 -16.46 -5.90 -11.99
CA LEU A 318 -17.35 -5.62 -10.87
C LEU A 318 -18.72 -6.31 -11.00
N ASN A 319 -19.27 -6.43 -12.21
CA ASN A 319 -20.51 -7.18 -12.43
C ASN A 319 -20.33 -8.66 -12.03
N SER A 320 -19.21 -9.29 -12.41
CA SER A 320 -18.88 -10.65 -11.97
C SER A 320 -18.70 -10.72 -10.45
N ASN A 321 -18.03 -9.75 -9.86
CA ASN A 321 -17.71 -9.74 -8.43
C ASN A 321 -18.96 -9.58 -7.55
N ILE A 322 -19.93 -8.77 -7.97
CA ILE A 322 -21.21 -8.64 -7.23
C ILE A 322 -21.91 -9.99 -7.13
N VAL A 323 -21.91 -10.79 -8.21
CA VAL A 323 -22.50 -12.13 -8.20
C VAL A 323 -21.72 -13.04 -7.24
N LEU A 324 -20.38 -13.00 -7.27
CA LEU A 324 -19.53 -13.76 -6.35
C LEU A 324 -19.82 -13.41 -4.89
N LEU A 325 -19.88 -12.13 -4.53
CA LEU A 325 -20.13 -11.71 -3.14
C LEU A 325 -21.55 -12.09 -2.68
N LYS A 326 -22.56 -12.03 -3.57
CA LYS A 326 -23.91 -12.52 -3.28
C LYS A 326 -23.91 -14.04 -3.04
N TRP A 327 -23.14 -14.78 -3.83
CA TRP A 327 -22.94 -16.23 -3.63
C TRP A 327 -22.22 -16.52 -2.30
N MET A 328 -21.18 -15.77 -1.95
CA MET A 328 -20.50 -15.92 -0.66
C MET A 328 -21.46 -15.76 0.53
N ILE A 329 -22.39 -14.79 0.45
CA ILE A 329 -23.44 -14.64 1.47
C ILE A 329 -24.33 -15.88 1.54
N ALA A 330 -24.74 -16.43 0.39
CA ALA A 330 -25.57 -17.63 0.32
C ALA A 330 -24.86 -18.88 0.90
N GLU A 331 -23.55 -18.98 0.70
CA GLU A 331 -22.70 -20.06 1.23
C GLU A 331 -22.27 -19.86 2.69
N GLY A 332 -22.74 -18.79 3.35
CA GLY A 332 -22.46 -18.52 4.76
C GLY A 332 -21.01 -18.09 5.03
N TYR A 333 -20.41 -17.31 4.14
CA TYR A 333 -19.12 -16.65 4.42
C TYR A 333 -19.26 -15.50 5.41
N GLY A 334 -18.17 -15.20 6.11
CA GLY A 334 -18.13 -14.30 7.27
C GLY A 334 -18.58 -12.86 7.01
N ASP A 335 -19.10 -12.24 8.09
CA ASP A 335 -19.76 -10.93 8.19
C ASP A 335 -20.58 -10.49 6.95
N ARG A 336 -21.83 -10.96 6.93
CA ARG A 336 -22.81 -10.63 5.90
C ARG A 336 -22.98 -9.12 5.67
N ARG A 337 -22.93 -8.29 6.72
CA ARG A 337 -23.14 -6.84 6.62
C ARG A 337 -22.00 -6.17 5.86
N THR A 338 -20.77 -6.59 6.09
CA THR A 338 -19.59 -6.12 5.35
C THR A 338 -19.66 -6.51 3.88
N LEU A 339 -20.06 -7.74 3.56
CA LEU A 339 -20.28 -8.16 2.17
C LEU A 339 -21.40 -7.36 1.48
N GLU A 340 -22.56 -7.17 2.14
CA GLU A 340 -23.68 -6.39 1.62
C GLU A 340 -23.30 -4.92 1.36
N ARG A 341 -22.59 -4.29 2.30
CA ARG A 341 -22.08 -2.92 2.13
C ARG A 341 -21.10 -2.82 0.97
N ARG A 342 -20.23 -3.82 0.78
CA ARG A 342 -19.30 -3.84 -0.36
C ARG A 342 -20.03 -3.98 -1.70
N ILE A 343 -21.03 -4.86 -1.78
CA ILE A 343 -21.90 -5.00 -2.96
C ILE A 343 -22.55 -3.66 -3.31
N GLN A 344 -23.13 -2.98 -2.33
CA GLN A 344 -23.75 -1.66 -2.55
C GLN A 344 -22.74 -0.62 -3.05
N GLY A 345 -21.50 -0.64 -2.54
CA GLY A 345 -20.42 0.21 -3.02
C GLY A 345 -20.09 -0.04 -4.50
N MET A 346 -20.05 -1.31 -4.92
CA MET A 346 -19.83 -1.68 -6.32
C MET A 346 -21.00 -1.27 -7.21
N GLU A 347 -22.24 -1.55 -6.80
CA GLU A 347 -23.46 -1.16 -7.53
C GLU A 347 -23.55 0.37 -7.68
N LYS A 348 -23.17 1.12 -6.64
CA LYS A 348 -23.09 2.59 -6.68
C LYS A 348 -22.06 3.10 -7.69
N TRP A 349 -20.87 2.50 -7.75
CA TRP A 349 -19.87 2.87 -8.75
C TRP A 349 -20.34 2.52 -10.16
N LEU A 350 -20.96 1.35 -10.36
CA LEU A 350 -21.50 0.94 -11.67
C LEU A 350 -22.62 1.87 -12.18
N ALA A 351 -23.39 2.50 -11.28
CA ALA A 351 -24.41 3.48 -11.65
C ALA A 351 -23.83 4.80 -12.18
N ASN A 352 -22.59 5.15 -11.81
CA ASN A 352 -21.86 6.31 -12.31
C ASN A 352 -20.34 6.01 -12.40
N PRO A 353 -19.89 5.30 -13.45
CA PRO A 353 -18.54 4.78 -13.53
C PRO A 353 -17.54 5.87 -13.88
N GLU A 354 -17.05 6.53 -12.84
CA GLU A 354 -15.99 7.55 -12.90
C GLU A 354 -14.64 6.96 -12.49
N LEU A 355 -13.59 7.35 -13.22
CA LEU A 355 -12.20 7.03 -12.93
C LEU A 355 -11.36 8.29 -12.86
N LEU A 356 -10.41 8.30 -11.93
CA LEU A 356 -9.34 9.30 -11.88
C LEU A 356 -8.37 9.08 -13.05
N GLU A 357 -7.79 10.17 -13.53
CA GLU A 357 -6.75 10.16 -14.55
C GLU A 357 -5.60 11.07 -14.11
N ALA A 358 -4.35 10.67 -14.37
CA ALA A 358 -3.20 11.53 -14.13
C ALA A 358 -3.31 12.83 -14.95
N ASP A 359 -2.90 13.95 -14.35
CA ASP A 359 -2.79 15.21 -15.11
C ASP A 359 -1.66 15.11 -16.12
N ALA A 360 -1.82 15.78 -17.27
CA ALA A 360 -0.89 15.70 -18.39
C ALA A 360 0.53 16.19 -18.04
N ASP A 361 0.64 17.08 -17.05
CA ASP A 361 1.88 17.68 -16.59
C ASP A 361 2.36 17.12 -15.25
N ALA A 362 1.87 15.96 -14.81
CA ALA A 362 2.34 15.27 -13.61
C ALA A 362 3.86 15.02 -13.61
N GLU A 363 4.46 15.08 -12.42
CA GLU A 363 5.90 14.87 -12.21
C GLU A 363 6.25 13.46 -11.77
N TYR A 364 7.30 12.91 -12.39
CA TYR A 364 7.81 11.58 -12.09
C TYR A 364 9.33 11.61 -11.89
N ALA A 365 9.80 10.89 -10.90
CA ALA A 365 11.22 10.78 -10.63
C ALA A 365 11.94 10.05 -11.77
N GLY A 366 13.05 10.63 -12.23
CA GLY A 366 13.85 10.11 -13.36
C GLY A 366 13.43 10.59 -14.74
N SER A 367 12.29 11.29 -14.88
CA SER A 367 11.81 11.81 -16.17
C SER A 367 12.61 13.01 -16.71
N ASP A 368 13.24 13.80 -15.83
CA ASP A 368 14.03 14.98 -16.24
C ASP A 368 15.41 14.68 -16.85
N ARG A 369 15.87 13.42 -16.82
CA ARG A 369 17.18 13.08 -17.42
C ARG A 369 17.12 12.65 -18.87
N HIS A 370 15.94 12.46 -19.48
CA HIS A 370 15.80 11.86 -20.82
C HIS A 370 14.89 12.64 -21.78
N ARG A 371 14.72 13.96 -21.61
CA ARG A 371 14.13 14.83 -22.66
C ARG A 371 14.96 14.92 -23.96
N SER A 372 16.06 14.16 -24.08
CA SER A 372 16.83 14.00 -25.32
C SER A 372 16.96 12.52 -25.69
N GLY A 373 15.92 11.93 -26.27
CA GLY A 373 16.01 10.59 -26.85
C GLY A 373 14.68 9.86 -26.89
N GLY A 374 13.87 10.15 -27.90
CA GLY A 374 12.78 9.26 -28.27
C GLY A 374 13.35 7.90 -28.69
N TYR A 375 12.84 6.84 -28.09
CA TYR A 375 12.91 5.47 -28.61
C TYR A 375 11.51 4.92 -28.61
#